data_AF-A0A497EVE0-F1
#
_entry.id   AF-A0A497EVE0-F1
#
_cell.length_a   1.000
_cell.length_b   1.000
_cell.length_c   1.000
_cell.angle_alpha   90.00
_cell.angle_beta   90.00
_cell.angle_gamma   90.00
#
_symmetry.space_group_name_H-M   'P 1'
#
loop_
_entity.id
_entity.type
_entity.pdbx_description
1 polymer ?
#
loop_
_entity_poly.entity_id
_entity_poly.type
_entity_poly.pdbx_seq_one_letter_code
_entity_poly.pdbx_strand_id
1 'polypeptide(L)' 'LNIGRAAGAGAEHLHLHIVPRWFGDTNFMPVLAETKVISQHLRETYWELKKALEEICSSSV' A
#
# COMPACT_ATOMS: atom_id res chain seq x y z
N LEU A 1 -0.82 -10.78 -5.59
CA LEU A 1 -1.10 -10.75 -7.03
C LEU A 1 -2.40 -11.50 -7.25
N ASN A 2 -3.38 -10.90 -7.92
CA ASN A 2 -4.66 -11.54 -8.17
C ASN A 2 -4.78 -11.77 -9.68
N ILE A 3 -5.00 -13.02 -10.11
CA ILE A 3 -5.13 -13.40 -11.52
C ILE A 3 -6.53 -13.97 -11.76
N GLY A 4 -7.27 -13.35 -12.68
CA GLY A 4 -8.64 -13.72 -13.00
C GLY A 4 -9.66 -13.25 -11.96
N ARG A 5 -10.93 -13.18 -12.40
CA ARG A 5 -12.04 -12.65 -11.58
C ARG A 5 -12.21 -13.39 -10.25
N ALA A 6 -12.04 -14.71 -10.25
CA ALA A 6 -12.20 -15.54 -9.04
C ALA A 6 -11.19 -15.18 -7.94
N ALA A 7 -9.99 -14.71 -8.31
CA ALA A 7 -8.98 -14.26 -7.36
C ALA A 7 -9.16 -12.79 -6.93
N GLY A 8 -10.24 -12.12 -7.37
CA GLY A 8 -10.47 -10.70 -7.11
C GLY A 8 -9.66 -9.75 -8.00
N ALA A 9 -9.20 -10.20 -9.17
CA ALA A 9 -8.61 -9.29 -10.16
C ALA A 9 -9.70 -8.40 -10.75
N GLY A 10 -9.57 -7.08 -10.57
CA GLY A 10 -10.53 -6.08 -11.06
C GLY A 10 -10.03 -5.21 -12.22
N ALA A 11 -8.76 -5.35 -12.63
CA ALA A 11 -8.16 -4.61 -13.74
C ALA A 11 -7.65 -5.58 -14.82
N GLU A 12 -7.73 -5.15 -16.08
CA GLU A 12 -7.27 -5.96 -17.23
C GLU A 12 -5.73 -6.00 -17.39
N HIS A 13 -5.00 -5.21 -16.61
CA HIS A 13 -3.54 -5.22 -16.58
C HIS A 13 -2.99 -5.86 -15.31
N LEU A 14 -1.79 -6.44 -15.43
CA LEU A 14 -1.07 -7.05 -14.33
C LEU A 14 -0.57 -5.98 -13.36
N HIS A 15 -0.92 -6.09 -12.07
CA HIS A 15 -0.40 -5.25 -11.01
C HIS A 15 -0.07 -6.06 -9.76
N LEU A 16 0.90 -5.59 -9.00
CA LEU A 16 1.36 -6.20 -7.76
C LEU A 16 0.99 -5.27 -6.59
N HIS A 17 0.47 -5.86 -5.52
CA HIS A 17 0.22 -5.14 -4.28
C HIS A 17 1.40 -5.33 -3.33
N ILE A 18 2.07 -4.23 -3.01
CA ILE A 18 3.05 -4.16 -1.92
C ILE A 18 2.34 -3.44 -0.77
N VAL A 19 2.03 -4.19 0.29
CA VAL A 19 1.29 -3.67 1.45
C VAL A 19 2.18 -3.83 2.68
N PRO A 20 2.76 -2.75 3.21
CA PRO A 20 3.56 -2.85 4.42
C PRO A 20 2.67 -3.23 5.61
N ARG A 21 3.18 -4.10 6.48
CA ARG A 21 2.49 -4.63 7.65
C ARG A 21 3.30 -4.32 8.91
N TRP A 22 2.61 -3.99 9.98
CA TRP A 22 3.23 -3.76 11.29
C TRP A 22 2.52 -4.57 12.36
N PHE A 23 3.22 -4.84 13.47
CA PHE A 23 2.58 -5.43 14.63
C PHE A 23 1.49 -4.49 15.16
N GLY A 24 0.25 -4.99 15.25
CA GLY A 24 -0.90 -4.19 15.70
C GLY A 24 -1.48 -3.24 14.65
N ASP A 25 -1.15 -3.39 13.37
CA ASP A 25 -1.74 -2.55 12.29
C ASP A 25 -3.25 -2.75 12.08
N THR A 26 -3.80 -3.81 12.67
CA THR A 26 -5.23 -4.04 12.84
C THR A 26 -5.55 -3.89 14.32
N ASN A 27 -6.13 -2.75 14.69
CA ASN A 27 -6.55 -2.47 16.06
C ASN A 27 -8.05 -2.74 16.25
N PHE A 28 -8.62 -2.38 17.40
CA PHE A 28 -10.02 -2.65 17.70
C PHE A 28 -10.99 -1.87 16.79
N MET A 29 -10.59 -0.74 16.21
CA MET A 29 -11.47 0.10 15.39
C MET A 29 -11.90 -0.59 14.08
N PRO A 30 -11.00 -1.17 13.26
CA PRO A 30 -11.43 -1.98 12.11
C PRO A 30 -12.28 -3.19 12.49
N VAL A 31 -12.03 -3.80 13.66
CA VAL A 31 -12.68 -5.05 14.07
C VAL A 31 -14.09 -4.81 14.62
N LEU A 32 -14.29 -3.77 15.42
CA LEU A 32 -15.57 -3.50 16.09
C LEU A 32 -16.41 -2.41 15.40
N ALA A 33 -15.77 -1.48 14.70
CA ALA A 33 -16.41 -0.31 14.12
C ALA A 33 -16.25 -0.22 12.59
N GLU A 34 -15.70 -1.27 11.95
CA GLU A 34 -15.47 -1.36 10.50
C GLU A 34 -14.71 -0.15 9.92
N THR A 35 -13.97 0.56 10.77
CA THR A 35 -13.33 1.83 10.44
C THR A 35 -11.83 1.69 10.56
N LYS A 36 -11.10 1.92 9.46
CA LYS A 36 -9.65 1.97 9.46
C LYS A 36 -9.15 3.40 9.45
N VAL A 37 -8.40 3.77 10.48
CA VAL A 37 -7.73 5.07 10.53
C VAL A 37 -6.49 5.02 9.64
N ILE A 38 -6.38 5.99 8.74
CA ILE A 38 -5.20 6.20 7.89
C ILE A 38 -4.48 7.43 8.41
N SER A 39 -3.28 7.22 8.97
CA SER A 39 -2.55 8.27 9.71
C SER A 39 -1.90 9.33 8.82
N GLN A 40 -1.75 9.08 7.52
CA GLN A 40 -1.05 9.96 6.58
C GLN A 40 -1.88 10.17 5.30
N HIS A 41 -1.83 11.38 4.75
CA HIS A 41 -2.53 11.71 3.52
C HIS A 41 -1.84 11.09 2.30
N LEU A 42 -2.62 10.54 1.35
CA LEU A 42 -2.09 9.81 0.18
C LEU A 42 -1.07 10.61 -0.65
N ARG A 43 -1.31 11.91 -0.83
CA ARG A 43 -0.37 12.77 -1.58
C ARG A 43 0.97 12.93 -0.85
N GLU A 44 0.95 12.98 0.46
CA GLU A 44 2.16 13.10 1.27
C GLU A 44 2.95 11.79 1.21
N THR A 45 2.28 10.65 1.43
CA THR A 45 2.87 9.31 1.27
C THR A 45 3.50 9.13 -0.12
N TYR A 46 2.82 9.59 -1.18
CA TYR A 46 3.37 9.52 -2.54
C TYR A 46 4.68 10.28 -2.69
N TRP A 47 4.76 11.52 -2.18
CA TRP A 47 5.96 12.35 -2.32
C TRP A 47 7.14 11.77 -1.54
N GLU A 48 6.89 11.27 -0.33
CA GLU A 48 7.92 10.60 0.48
C GLU A 48 8.47 9.36 -0.22
N LEU A 49 7.60 8.48 -0.71
CA LEU A 49 8.01 7.27 -1.43
C LEU A 49 8.74 7.59 -2.73
N LYS A 50 8.26 8.57 -3.51
CA LYS A 50 8.92 8.99 -4.76
C LYS A 50 10.34 9.50 -4.49
N LYS A 51 10.50 10.37 -3.50
CA LYS A 51 11.81 10.91 -3.11
C LYS A 51 12.77 9.80 -2.70
N ALA A 52 12.33 8.89 -1.82
CA ALA A 52 13.16 7.78 -1.36
C ALA A 52 13.59 6.87 -2.52
N LEU A 53 12.68 6.59 -3.47
CA LEU A 53 13.00 5.81 -4.66
C LEU A 53 14.03 6.50 -5.57
N GLU A 54 13.92 7.82 -5.76
CA GLU A 54 14.90 8.60 -6.53
C GLU A 54 16.29 8.59 -5.88
N GLU A 55 16.37 8.67 -4.56
CA GLU A 55 17.63 8.57 -3.80
C GLU A 55 18.26 7.18 -3.92
N ILE A 56 17.48 6.11 -3.81
CA ILE A 56 17.96 4.73 -3.96
C ILE A 56 18.44 4.47 -5.39
N CYS A 57 17.69 4.93 -6.40
CA CYS A 57 18.06 4.75 -7.80
C CYS A 57 19.30 5.55 -8.19
N SER A 58 19.48 6.76 -7.66
CA SER A 58 20.67 7.60 -7.93
C SER A 58 21.93 7.14 -7.21
N SER A 59 21.79 6.43 -6.09
CA SER A 59 22.91 5.81 -5.35
C SER A 59 23.31 4.43 -5.85
N SER A 60 22.51 3.84 -6.76
CA SER A 60 22.77 2.54 -7.38
C SER A 60 23.44 2.64 -8.76
N VAL A 61 24.09 3.78 -9.06
CA VAL A 61 24.92 4.02 -10.25
C VAL A 61 26.33 4.38 -9.82
#